data_AF-A0A8R1IMT3-F1
#
_entry.id   AF-A0A8R1IMT3-F1
#
_cell.length_a   1.000
_cell.length_b   1.000
_cell.length_c   1.000
_cell.angle_alpha   90.00
_cell.angle_beta   90.00
_cell.angle_gamma   90.00
#
_symmetry.space_group_name_H-M   'P 1'
#
loop_
_entity.id
_entity.type
_entity.pdbx_description
1 polymer ?
#
loop_
_entity_poly.entity_id
_entity_poly.type
_entity_poly.pdbx_seq_one_letter_code
_entity_poly.pdbx_strand_id
1 'polypeptide(L)'
;MTLLYKIFIRPILEYGTTITSPLKQGDSKAIESVQNAYTRRLYCRQKGHYLRPDDKDYKTAAQRNELFNLTSLECRRKWIDKKFVSKMIAGKVDINTSDFFTVTCQNRTRAKNKFTWSKCKTKIRRNFFTNRTLSTYTQI
;
A
#
# COMPACT_ATOMS: atom_id res chain seq x y z
N MET A 1 3.70 -4.96 -22.13
CA MET A 1 4.81 -4.63 -21.21
C MET A 1 4.37 -4.35 -19.78
N THR A 2 3.25 -3.66 -19.51
CA THR A 2 2.72 -3.48 -18.14
C THR A 2 2.48 -4.80 -17.38
N LEU A 3 2.16 -5.88 -18.09
CA LEU A 3 2.06 -7.24 -17.54
C LEU A 3 3.38 -7.72 -16.93
N LEU A 4 4.53 -7.42 -17.54
CA LEU A 4 5.84 -7.82 -17.04
C LEU A 4 6.13 -7.18 -15.67
N TYR A 5 5.81 -5.90 -15.51
CA TYR A 5 5.89 -5.23 -14.20
C TYR A 5 4.99 -5.88 -13.16
N LYS A 6 3.74 -6.21 -13.54
CA LYS A 6 2.78 -6.85 -12.63
C LYS A 6 3.20 -8.26 -12.21
N ILE A 7 3.89 -9.00 -13.08
CA ILE A 7 4.31 -10.39 -12.80
C ILE A 7 5.62 -10.42 -12.01
N PHE A 8 6.63 -9.64 -12.39
CA PHE A 8 7.98 -9.80 -11.82
C PHE A 8 8.29 -8.79 -10.73
N ILE A 9 7.98 -7.51 -10.95
CA ILE A 9 8.40 -6.42 -10.05
C ILE A 9 7.41 -6.27 -8.90
N ARG A 10 6.12 -6.36 -9.20
CA ARG A 10 5.06 -6.13 -8.22
C ARG A 10 5.12 -7.09 -7.03
N PRO A 11 5.31 -8.42 -7.19
CA PRO A 11 5.45 -9.30 -6.04
C PRO A 11 6.63 -8.92 -5.14
N ILE A 12 7.77 -8.54 -5.71
CA ILE A 12 8.96 -8.15 -4.94
C ILE A 12 8.68 -6.90 -4.08
N LEU A 13 8.01 -5.89 -4.65
CA LEU A 13 7.72 -4.64 -3.94
C LEU A 13 6.58 -4.75 -2.92
N GLU A 14 5.65 -5.67 -3.16
CA GLU A 14 4.46 -5.89 -2.35
C GLU A 14 4.61 -7.06 -1.37
N TYR A 15 5.66 -7.85 -1.47
CA TYR A 15 5.92 -8.94 -0.55
C TYR A 15 6.18 -8.38 0.86
N GLY A 16 5.57 -9.04 1.86
CA GLY A 16 5.82 -8.73 3.26
C GLY A 16 5.40 -7.32 3.71
N THR A 17 4.58 -6.59 2.95
CA THR A 17 4.22 -5.19 3.30
C THR A 17 3.52 -5.07 4.64
N THR A 18 2.84 -6.13 5.09
CA THR A 18 2.19 -6.24 6.40
C THR A 18 3.20 -6.25 7.55
N ILE A 19 4.40 -6.79 7.33
CA ILE A 19 5.48 -6.89 8.32
C ILE A 19 6.42 -5.70 8.18
N THR A 20 6.93 -5.49 6.97
CA THR A 20 7.94 -4.48 6.66
C THR A 20 7.32 -3.33 5.90
N SER A 21 7.30 -2.16 6.52
CA SER A 21 6.88 -0.93 5.87
C SER A 21 7.81 0.21 6.15
N PRO A 22 8.11 1.03 5.13
CA PRO A 22 8.91 2.23 5.32
C PRO A 22 8.27 3.12 6.37
N LEU A 23 9.10 3.55 7.33
CA LEU A 23 8.70 4.47 8.40
C LEU A 23 8.92 5.92 7.97
N LYS A 24 10.00 6.16 7.21
CA LYS A 24 10.37 7.48 6.72
C LYS A 24 9.75 7.72 5.34
N GLN A 25 9.32 8.95 5.10
CA GLN A 25 8.79 9.34 3.80
C GLN A 25 9.82 9.18 2.67
N GLY A 26 11.12 9.38 2.97
CA GLY A 26 12.22 9.15 2.03
C GLY A 26 12.26 7.71 1.52
N ASP A 27 12.16 6.73 2.42
CA ASP A 27 12.15 5.31 2.07
C ASP A 27 10.91 4.96 1.23
N SER A 28 9.74 5.49 1.60
CA SER A 28 8.51 5.32 0.80
C SER A 28 8.68 5.88 -0.62
N LYS A 29 9.26 7.08 -0.76
CA LYS A 29 9.55 7.70 -2.06
C LYS A 29 10.59 6.91 -2.85
N ALA A 30 11.62 6.36 -2.19
CA ALA A 30 12.63 5.53 -2.83
C ALA A 30 12.00 4.26 -3.42
N ILE A 31 11.08 3.61 -2.72
CA ILE A 31 10.40 2.42 -3.24
C ILE A 31 9.42 2.80 -4.37
N GLU A 32 8.67 3.90 -4.23
CA GLU A 32 7.81 4.41 -5.32
C GLU A 32 8.62 4.80 -6.57
N SER A 33 9.87 5.24 -6.39
CA SER A 33 10.76 5.58 -7.50
C SER A 33 11.03 4.39 -8.43
N VAL A 34 10.98 3.15 -7.92
CA VAL A 34 11.13 1.93 -8.74
C VAL A 34 9.99 1.80 -9.75
N GLN A 35 8.74 2.00 -9.29
CA GLN A 35 7.58 2.05 -10.19
C GLN A 35 7.72 3.21 -11.19
N ASN A 36 8.09 4.39 -10.71
CA ASN A 36 8.22 5.59 -11.54
C ASN A 36 9.30 5.45 -12.61
N ALA A 37 10.43 4.82 -12.29
CA ALA A 37 11.50 4.53 -13.23
C ALA A 37 11.04 3.55 -14.30
N TYR A 38 10.33 2.50 -13.91
CA TYR A 38 9.77 1.51 -14.84
C TYR A 38 8.77 2.15 -15.81
N THR A 39 7.77 2.86 -15.30
CA THR A 39 6.74 3.50 -16.14
C THR A 39 7.34 4.60 -17.02
N ARG A 40 8.42 5.25 -16.60
CA ARG A 40 9.14 6.25 -17.42
C ARG A 40 9.85 5.59 -18.58
N ARG A 41 10.61 4.52 -18.32
CA ARG A 41 11.31 3.76 -19.37
C ARG A 41 10.32 3.16 -20.36
N LEU A 42 9.19 2.66 -19.89
CA LEU A 42 8.12 2.14 -20.74
C LEU A 42 7.56 3.23 -21.66
N TYR A 43 7.25 4.40 -21.10
CA TYR A 43 6.72 5.53 -21.87
C TYR A 43 7.73 6.06 -22.91
N CYS A 44 9.02 6.17 -22.55
CA CYS A 44 10.07 6.54 -23.50
C CYS A 44 10.16 5.54 -24.67
N ARG A 45 10.06 4.22 -24.39
CA ARG A 45 10.05 3.19 -25.43
C ARG A 45 8.83 3.30 -26.35
N GLN A 46 7.65 3.64 -25.83
CA GLN A 46 6.46 3.86 -26.64
C GLN A 46 6.58 5.09 -27.55
N LYS A 47 7.29 6.13 -27.08
CA LYS A 47 7.54 7.37 -27.84
C LYS A 47 8.74 7.28 -28.79
N GLY A 48 9.55 6.23 -28.70
CA GLY A 48 10.73 6.01 -29.55
C GLY A 48 11.96 6.87 -29.21
N HIS A 49 11.91 7.67 -28.16
CA HIS A 49 13.04 8.50 -27.70
C HIS A 49 13.01 8.73 -26.19
N TYR A 50 14.12 9.22 -25.64
CA TYR A 50 14.22 9.52 -24.22
C TYR A 50 13.65 10.90 -23.89
N LEU A 51 12.62 10.93 -23.06
CA LEU A 51 11.95 12.17 -22.67
C LEU A 51 12.66 12.87 -21.51
N ARG A 52 12.99 14.14 -21.71
CA ARG A 52 13.48 15.07 -20.70
C ARG A 52 12.31 15.78 -20.01
N PRO A 53 12.51 16.31 -18.79
CA PRO A 53 11.47 17.05 -18.07
C PRO A 53 10.93 18.27 -18.83
N ASP A 54 11.77 18.87 -19.68
CA ASP A 54 11.44 20.09 -20.44
C ASP A 54 10.65 19.78 -21.73
N ASP A 55 10.50 18.50 -22.10
CA ASP A 55 9.79 18.11 -23.31
C ASP A 55 8.27 18.26 -23.10
N LYS A 56 7.58 18.80 -24.11
CA LYS A 56 6.10 18.97 -24.10
C LYS A 56 5.34 17.64 -23.87
N ASP A 57 5.93 16.54 -24.29
CA ASP A 57 5.37 15.19 -24.17
C ASP A 57 5.64 14.52 -22.81
N TYR A 58 6.40 15.18 -21.93
CA TYR A 58 6.71 14.68 -20.60
C TYR A 58 5.44 14.54 -19.76
N LYS A 59 5.25 13.36 -19.18
CA LYS A 59 4.11 13.06 -18.29
C LYS A 59 4.59 12.84 -16.86
N THR A 60 3.88 13.44 -15.92
CA THR A 60 4.14 13.25 -14.49
C THR A 60 3.90 11.78 -14.08
N ALA A 61 4.41 11.39 -12.90
CA ALA A 61 4.21 10.02 -12.41
C ALA A 61 2.72 9.64 -12.31
N ALA A 62 1.87 10.56 -11.85
CA ALA A 62 0.42 10.34 -11.75
C ALA A 62 -0.22 10.14 -13.13
N GLN A 63 0.09 11.01 -14.10
CA GLN A 63 -0.42 10.88 -15.47
C GLN A 63 0.04 9.59 -16.15
N ARG A 64 1.29 9.15 -15.91
CA ARG A 64 1.77 7.86 -16.42
C ARG A 64 1.08 6.69 -15.75
N ASN A 65 0.81 6.78 -14.45
CA ASN A 65 0.08 5.77 -13.71
C ASN A 65 -1.35 5.62 -14.25
N GLU A 66 -2.05 6.73 -14.51
CA GLU A 66 -3.38 6.72 -15.16
C GLU A 66 -3.32 6.10 -16.56
N LEU A 67 -2.36 6.51 -17.40
CA LEU A 67 -2.18 5.98 -18.75
C LEU A 67 -1.95 4.46 -18.76
N PHE A 68 -1.23 3.93 -17.78
CA PHE A 68 -0.96 2.49 -17.65
C PHE A 68 -1.96 1.73 -16.78
N ASN A 69 -3.03 2.39 -16.30
CA ASN A 69 -4.00 1.82 -15.36
C ASN A 69 -3.32 1.19 -14.12
N LEU A 70 -2.37 1.93 -13.54
CA LEU A 70 -1.63 1.57 -12.34
C LEU A 70 -2.00 2.52 -11.20
N THR A 71 -2.15 1.97 -10.01
CA THR A 71 -2.26 2.75 -8.78
C THR A 71 -0.87 2.98 -8.17
N SER A 72 -0.72 4.03 -7.36
CA SER A 72 0.53 4.27 -6.62
C SER A 72 0.86 3.08 -5.72
N LEU A 73 2.15 2.82 -5.50
CA LEU A 73 2.58 1.75 -4.61
C LEU A 73 2.10 2.00 -3.18
N GLU A 74 2.10 3.25 -2.73
CA GLU A 74 1.54 3.61 -1.42
C GLU A 74 0.06 3.18 -1.28
N CYS A 75 -0.79 3.50 -2.25
CA CYS A 75 -2.20 3.11 -2.22
C CYS A 75 -2.37 1.59 -2.23
N ARG A 76 -1.56 0.88 -3.01
CA ARG A 76 -1.59 -0.59 -3.06
C ARG A 76 -1.19 -1.21 -1.72
N ARG A 77 -0.16 -0.68 -1.06
CA ARG A 77 0.28 -1.13 0.27
C ARG A 77 -0.81 -0.95 1.32
N LYS A 78 -1.48 0.21 1.35
CA LYS A 78 -2.64 0.45 2.22
C LYS A 78 -3.77 -0.54 1.96
N TRP A 79 -4.02 -0.88 0.69
CA TRP A 79 -5.05 -1.85 0.33
C TRP A 79 -4.70 -3.28 0.75
N ILE A 80 -3.44 -3.70 0.59
CA ILE A 80 -2.96 -5.02 1.04
C ILE A 80 -3.12 -5.15 2.54
N ASP A 81 -2.72 -4.12 3.27
CA ASP A 81 -2.86 -4.06 4.72
C ASP A 81 -4.33 -4.18 5.15
N LYS A 82 -5.22 -3.43 4.51
CA LYS A 82 -6.67 -3.50 4.73
C LYS A 82 -7.21 -4.91 4.47
N LYS A 83 -6.80 -5.51 3.36
CA LYS A 83 -7.17 -6.88 2.99
C LYS A 83 -6.67 -7.90 4.01
N PHE A 84 -5.49 -7.70 4.59
CA PHE A 84 -4.95 -8.56 5.63
C PHE A 84 -5.78 -8.50 6.91
N VAL A 85 -6.18 -7.30 7.37
CA VAL A 85 -7.11 -7.15 8.50
C VAL A 85 -8.43 -7.90 8.23
N SER A 86 -9.03 -7.75 7.05
CA SER A 86 -10.24 -8.48 6.68
C SER A 86 -10.06 -10.00 6.71
N LYS A 87 -8.88 -10.52 6.32
CA LYS A 87 -8.57 -11.95 6.41
C LYS A 87 -8.40 -12.42 7.85
N MET A 88 -7.79 -11.61 8.73
CA MET A 88 -7.65 -11.90 10.15
C MET A 88 -9.02 -11.99 10.85
N ILE A 89 -9.93 -11.05 10.54
CA ILE A 89 -11.31 -11.07 11.07
C ILE A 89 -12.07 -12.31 10.60
N ALA A 90 -11.87 -12.71 9.33
CA ALA A 90 -12.51 -13.88 8.76
C ALA A 90 -11.90 -15.22 9.20
N GLY A 91 -10.86 -15.22 10.05
CA GLY A 91 -10.17 -16.45 10.49
C GLY A 91 -9.41 -17.16 9.37
N LYS A 92 -9.07 -16.47 8.26
CA LYS A 92 -8.35 -17.04 7.11
C LYS A 92 -6.83 -16.91 7.21
N VAL A 93 -6.35 -16.56 8.39
CA VAL A 93 -4.92 -16.39 8.69
C VAL A 93 -4.64 -17.24 9.91
N ASP A 94 -3.61 -18.07 9.82
CA ASP A 94 -3.16 -18.95 10.91
C ASP A 94 -2.32 -18.16 11.93
N ILE A 95 -2.94 -17.12 12.50
CA ILE A 95 -2.36 -16.25 13.51
C ILE A 95 -3.46 -15.93 14.51
N ASN A 96 -3.13 -15.92 15.79
CA ASN A 96 -4.08 -15.54 16.82
C ASN A 96 -4.42 -14.03 16.73
N THR A 97 -5.57 -13.70 16.13
CA THR A 97 -6.02 -12.32 15.94
C THR A 97 -6.19 -11.56 17.26
N SER A 98 -6.54 -12.24 18.36
CA SER A 98 -6.75 -11.60 19.67
C SER A 98 -5.51 -10.90 20.21
N ASP A 99 -4.31 -11.37 19.84
CA ASP A 99 -3.04 -10.81 20.28
C ASP A 99 -2.78 -9.43 19.66
N PHE A 100 -3.42 -9.15 18.53
CA PHE A 100 -3.25 -7.92 17.77
C PHE A 100 -4.34 -6.89 18.08
N PHE A 101 -5.59 -7.32 17.99
CA PHE A 101 -6.75 -6.47 18.25
C PHE A 101 -7.99 -7.32 18.57
N THR A 102 -8.89 -6.73 19.33
CA THR A 102 -10.22 -7.29 19.58
C THR A 102 -11.26 -6.52 18.78
N VAL A 103 -12.22 -7.25 18.20
CA VAL A 103 -13.32 -6.68 17.43
C VAL A 103 -14.59 -6.87 18.23
N THR A 104 -15.22 -5.77 18.63
CA THR A 104 -16.59 -5.81 19.16
C THR A 104 -17.54 -5.66 17.98
N CYS A 105 -18.07 -6.79 17.51
CA CYS A 105 -19.14 -6.82 16.54
C CYS A 105 -20.42 -6.32 17.21
N GLN A 106 -21.00 -5.24 16.68
CA GLN A 106 -22.26 -4.74 17.19
C GLN A 106 -23.39 -5.33 16.35
N ASN A 107 -24.28 -6.11 16.97
CA ASN A 107 -25.39 -6.78 16.28
C ASN A 107 -26.54 -5.84 15.84
N ARG A 108 -26.38 -4.52 16.02
CA ARG A 108 -27.35 -3.52 15.58
C ARG A 108 -27.06 -3.15 14.12
N THR A 109 -28.09 -3.12 13.30
CA THR A 109 -28.06 -3.00 11.82
C THR A 109 -27.33 -1.76 11.26
N ARG A 110 -27.03 -0.75 12.10
CA ARG A 110 -26.33 0.50 11.71
C ARG A 110 -25.09 0.79 12.54
N ALA A 111 -24.72 -0.12 13.42
CA ALA A 111 -23.64 0.10 14.36
C ALA A 111 -22.32 -0.42 13.77
N LYS A 112 -21.28 0.40 13.84
CA LYS A 112 -19.97 0.06 13.27
C LYS A 112 -19.21 -0.86 14.21
N ASN A 113 -18.53 -1.86 13.64
CA ASN A 113 -17.63 -2.72 14.41
C ASN A 113 -16.55 -1.86 15.06
N LYS A 114 -16.39 -2.02 16.37
CA LYS A 114 -15.38 -1.28 17.14
C LYS A 114 -14.13 -2.11 17.26
N PHE A 115 -13.00 -1.52 16.88
CA PHE A 115 -11.68 -2.12 17.05
C PHE A 115 -11.04 -1.58 18.32
N THR A 116 -10.49 -2.48 19.12
CA THR A 116 -9.72 -2.15 20.33
C THR A 116 -8.36 -2.84 20.29
N TRP A 117 -7.29 -2.10 20.54
CA TRP A 117 -5.92 -2.61 20.52
C TRP A 117 -5.04 -1.86 21.52
N SER A 118 -3.92 -2.48 21.91
CA SER A 118 -2.96 -1.85 22.82
C SER A 118 -2.25 -0.68 22.14
N LYS A 119 -2.31 0.50 22.76
CA LYS A 119 -1.56 1.67 22.30
C LYS A 119 -0.06 1.43 22.41
N CYS A 120 0.69 1.88 21.40
CA CYS A 120 2.14 1.76 21.41
C CYS A 120 2.80 2.83 22.28
N LYS A 121 3.75 2.40 23.12
CA LYS A 121 4.52 3.27 24.03
C LYS A 121 5.77 3.85 23.37
N THR A 122 6.34 3.17 22.39
CA THR A 122 7.61 3.56 21.74
C THR A 122 7.40 4.14 20.34
N LYS A 123 8.30 5.04 19.92
CA LYS A 123 8.27 5.64 18.57
C LYS A 123 8.37 4.60 17.45
N ILE A 124 9.18 3.56 17.65
CA ILE A 124 9.40 2.49 16.67
C ILE A 124 8.10 1.72 16.38
N ARG A 125 7.31 1.41 17.41
CA ARG A 125 6.05 0.67 17.25
C ARG A 125 4.85 1.54 16.84
N ARG A 126 5.01 2.87 16.75
CA ARG A 126 3.92 3.79 16.36
C ARG A 126 3.31 3.40 15.01
N ASN A 127 4.14 3.03 14.05
CA ASN A 127 3.71 2.65 12.70
C ASN A 127 3.59 1.13 12.52
N PHE A 128 3.50 0.38 13.62
CA PHE A 128 3.22 -1.05 13.57
C PHE A 128 1.90 -1.32 12.85
N PHE A 129 1.79 -2.53 12.27
CA PHE A 129 0.69 -2.95 11.42
C PHE A 129 -0.70 -2.60 11.98
N THR A 130 -0.98 -2.91 13.24
CA THR A 130 -2.29 -2.65 13.85
C THR A 130 -2.58 -1.16 13.97
N ASN A 131 -1.62 -0.37 14.45
CA ASN A 131 -1.80 1.08 14.63
C ASN A 131 -2.04 1.78 13.30
N ARG A 132 -1.22 1.50 12.28
CA ARG A 132 -1.33 2.21 11.00
C ARG A 132 -2.62 1.87 10.25
N THR A 133 -3.10 0.63 10.37
CA THR A 133 -4.28 0.16 9.62
C THR A 133 -5.58 0.48 10.34
N LEU A 134 -5.67 0.15 11.63
CA LEU A 134 -6.89 0.33 12.41
C LEU A 134 -7.20 1.80 12.65
N SER A 135 -6.19 2.68 12.74
CA SER A 135 -6.43 4.14 12.81
C SER A 135 -7.21 4.64 11.59
N THR A 136 -6.95 4.11 10.40
CA THR A 136 -7.70 4.46 9.18
C THR A 136 -9.13 3.92 9.21
N TYR A 137 -9.36 2.77 9.84
CA TYR A 137 -10.72 2.22 10.02
C TYR A 137 -11.56 3.01 11.01
N THR A 138 -10.96 3.52 12.09
CA THR A 138 -11.67 4.29 13.13
C THR A 138 -12.00 5.73 12.73
N GLN A 139 -11.34 6.28 11.72
CA GLN A 139 -11.57 7.66 11.24
C GLN A 139 -12.73 7.80 10.24
N ILE A 140 -13.44 6.71 9.93
CA ILE A 140 -14.59 6.69 9.01
C ILE A 140 -15.88 6.44 9.79
#